data_AF-A0A7C7NT51-F1
#
_entry.id   AF-A0A7C7NT51-F1
#
_cell.length_a   1.000
_cell.length_b   1.000
_cell.length_c   1.000
_cell.angle_alpha   90.00
_cell.angle_beta   90.00
_cell.angle_gamma   90.00
#
_symmetry.space_group_name_H-M   'P 1'
#
loop_
_entity.id
_entity.type
_entity.pdbx_description
1 polymer ?
#
loop_
_entity_poly.entity_id
_entity_poly.type
_entity_poly.pdbx_seq_one_letter_code
_entity_poly.pdbx_strand_id
1 'polypeptide(L)'
;MTLTEQQINYIDKNLELYGLKNQTLKEDILDHICTYIENTDETNFDIAYQNAINQFGGYLNINQLQRETNAQLYFKSAKNRTKFLFIVGFITAILISVGSIFKIMHFPFAGIIMVSGFAILIFITLPLFFYTKYKDTIIKYQS
;
A
#
# COMPACT_ATOMS: atom_id res chain seq x y z
N MET A 1 -29.45 -23.01 9.73
CA MET A 1 -30.52 -22.00 9.93
C MET A 1 -30.60 -21.14 8.68
N THR A 2 -31.76 -20.63 8.22
CA THR A 2 -31.78 -19.63 7.13
C THR A 2 -31.83 -18.21 7.73
N LEU A 3 -30.92 -17.34 7.32
CA LEU A 3 -30.88 -15.96 7.80
C LEU A 3 -32.04 -15.13 7.25
N THR A 4 -32.59 -14.26 8.08
CA THR A 4 -33.58 -13.26 7.66
C THR A 4 -32.89 -12.00 7.14
N GLU A 5 -33.53 -11.25 6.24
CA GLU A 5 -32.99 -9.96 5.74
C GLU A 5 -32.68 -8.96 6.87
N GLN A 6 -33.40 -9.04 7.99
CA GLN A 6 -33.14 -8.21 9.17
C GLN A 6 -31.80 -8.55 9.84
N GLN A 7 -31.48 -9.84 9.92
CA GLN A 7 -30.20 -10.32 10.48
C GLN A 7 -29.03 -9.99 9.56
N ILE A 8 -29.21 -10.11 8.24
CA ILE A 8 -28.19 -9.73 7.25
C ILE A 8 -27.88 -8.23 7.35
N ASN A 9 -28.92 -7.37 7.40
CA ASN A 9 -28.74 -5.94 7.58
C ASN A 9 -28.11 -5.57 8.93
N TYR A 10 -28.36 -6.35 9.99
CA TYR A 10 -27.70 -6.17 11.28
C TYR A 10 -26.20 -6.45 11.21
N ILE A 11 -25.80 -7.50 10.47
CA ILE A 11 -24.40 -7.85 10.24
C ILE A 11 -23.71 -6.77 9.39
N ASP A 12 -24.33 -6.33 8.30
CA ASP A 12 -23.77 -5.28 7.42
C ASP A 12 -23.53 -3.96 8.15
N LYS A 13 -24.53 -3.48 8.92
CA LYS A 13 -24.40 -2.26 9.73
C LYS A 13 -23.33 -2.39 10.80
N ASN A 14 -23.23 -3.57 11.43
CA ASN A 14 -22.15 -3.84 12.37
C ASN A 14 -20.81 -3.69 11.66
N LEU A 15 -20.57 -4.43 10.57
CA LEU A 15 -19.31 -4.36 9.79
C LEU A 15 -18.93 -2.92 9.39
N GLU A 16 -19.90 -2.08 9.04
CA GLU A 16 -19.69 -0.67 8.74
C GLU A 16 -19.25 0.15 9.97
N LEU A 17 -19.88 -0.06 11.13
CA LEU A 17 -19.50 0.57 12.40
C LEU A 17 -18.06 0.27 12.82
N TYR A 18 -17.53 -0.89 12.42
CA TYR A 18 -16.16 -1.27 12.72
C TYR A 18 -15.11 -0.74 11.76
N GLY A 19 -15.51 0.09 10.80
CA GLY A 19 -14.58 0.87 9.98
C GLY A 19 -14.05 0.13 8.75
N LEU A 20 -14.75 -0.92 8.29
CA LEU A 20 -14.49 -1.54 6.99
C LEU A 20 -14.85 -0.56 5.86
N LYS A 21 -13.88 0.26 5.45
CA LYS A 21 -14.03 1.26 4.37
C LYS A 21 -13.97 0.67 2.96
N ASN A 22 -13.50 -0.57 2.82
CA ASN A 22 -13.39 -1.24 1.53
C ASN A 22 -14.67 -2.05 1.26
N GLN A 23 -15.45 -1.61 0.25
CA GLN A 23 -16.72 -2.21 -0.14
C GLN A 23 -16.58 -3.69 -0.51
N THR A 24 -15.57 -4.04 -1.31
CA THR A 24 -15.36 -5.42 -1.79
C THR A 24 -15.02 -6.36 -0.64
N LEU A 25 -14.18 -5.92 0.30
CA LEU A 25 -13.84 -6.73 1.48
C LEU A 25 -15.04 -6.88 2.42
N LYS A 26 -15.88 -5.84 2.55
CA LYS A 26 -17.09 -5.89 3.37
C LYS A 26 -18.06 -6.95 2.83
N GLU A 27 -18.30 -6.94 1.52
CA GLU A 27 -19.20 -7.89 0.86
C GLU A 27 -18.70 -9.33 0.99
N ASP A 28 -17.40 -9.56 0.81
CA ASP A 28 -16.77 -10.88 0.94
C ASP A 28 -16.86 -11.43 2.39
N ILE A 29 -16.61 -10.58 3.39
CA ILE A 29 -16.73 -10.95 4.81
C ILE A 29 -18.20 -11.20 5.17
N LEU A 30 -19.12 -10.37 4.69
CA LEU A 30 -20.56 -10.54 4.92
C LEU A 30 -21.03 -11.90 4.40
N ASP A 31 -20.65 -12.26 3.17
CA ASP A 31 -21.04 -13.53 2.53
C ASP A 31 -20.49 -14.73 3.30
N HIS A 32 -19.24 -14.64 3.78
CA HIS A 32 -18.63 -15.66 4.62
C HIS A 32 -19.28 -15.82 5.99
N ILE A 33 -19.65 -14.72 6.66
CA ILE A 33 -20.36 -14.76 7.95
C ILE A 33 -21.76 -15.37 7.75
N CYS A 34 -22.47 -14.97 6.70
CA CYS A 34 -23.78 -15.51 6.37
C CYS A 34 -23.71 -17.02 6.13
N THR A 35 -22.80 -17.46 5.26
CA THR A 35 -22.60 -18.88 4.94
C THR A 35 -22.23 -19.70 6.19
N TYR A 36 -21.42 -19.15 7.09
CA TYR A 36 -21.04 -19.83 8.33
C TYR A 36 -22.24 -20.02 9.26
N ILE A 37 -23.02 -18.97 9.50
CA ILE A 37 -24.21 -19.03 10.38
C ILE A 37 -25.25 -19.99 9.79
N GLU A 38 -25.39 -20.03 8.47
CA GLU A 38 -26.36 -20.93 7.83
C GLU A 38 -26.02 -22.40 7.98
N ASN A 39 -24.71 -22.73 7.93
CA ASN A 39 -24.17 -24.07 8.06
C ASN A 39 -23.91 -24.52 9.51
N THR A 40 -24.17 -23.67 10.50
CA THR A 40 -24.00 -24.03 11.92
C THR A 40 -25.27 -24.70 12.45
N ASP A 41 -25.12 -25.74 13.28
CA ASP A 41 -26.22 -26.46 13.96
C ASP A 41 -26.86 -25.65 15.12
N GLU A 42 -26.36 -24.44 15.37
CA GLU A 42 -26.82 -23.54 16.43
C GLU A 42 -28.20 -22.96 16.10
N THR A 43 -29.12 -23.04 17.06
CA THR A 43 -30.50 -22.55 16.90
C THR A 43 -30.65 -21.07 17.25
N ASN A 44 -29.70 -20.50 17.99
CA ASN A 44 -29.72 -19.11 18.42
C ASN A 44 -28.76 -18.26 17.57
N PHE A 45 -29.32 -17.25 16.88
CA PHE A 45 -28.57 -16.32 16.02
C PHE A 45 -27.45 -15.61 16.78
N ASP A 46 -27.69 -15.18 18.03
CA ASP A 46 -26.68 -14.43 18.79
C ASP A 46 -25.44 -15.29 19.06
N ILE A 47 -25.64 -16.56 19.40
CA ILE A 47 -24.56 -17.51 19.67
C ILE A 47 -23.82 -17.87 18.36
N ALA A 48 -24.58 -18.15 17.29
CA ALA A 48 -24.02 -18.44 15.98
C ALA A 48 -23.20 -17.25 15.43
N TYR A 49 -23.68 -16.03 15.62
CA TYR A 49 -22.99 -14.81 15.21
C TYR A 49 -21.72 -14.57 16.02
N GLN A 50 -21.76 -14.73 17.35
CA GLN A 50 -20.56 -14.63 18.18
C GLN A 50 -19.50 -15.68 17.80
N ASN A 51 -19.93 -16.91 17.52
CA ASN A 51 -19.05 -17.97 17.06
C ASN A 51 -18.47 -17.67 15.67
N ALA A 52 -19.27 -17.13 14.75
CA ALA A 52 -18.79 -16.69 13.44
C ALA A 52 -17.70 -15.62 13.58
N ILE A 53 -17.97 -14.57 14.37
CA ILE A 53 -17.00 -13.49 14.59
C ILE A 53 -15.72 -14.02 15.25
N ASN A 54 -15.81 -14.96 16.19
CA ASN A 54 -14.65 -15.60 16.82
C ASN A 54 -13.87 -16.48 15.84
N GLN A 55 -14.54 -17.26 14.99
CA GLN A 55 -13.95 -18.13 13.96
C GLN A 55 -13.21 -17.31 12.89
N PHE A 56 -13.77 -16.17 12.48
CA PHE A 56 -13.13 -15.24 11.55
C PHE A 56 -12.06 -14.34 12.24
N GLY A 57 -11.65 -14.71 13.47
CA GLY A 57 -10.46 -14.18 14.15
C GLY A 57 -10.72 -13.04 15.14
N GLY A 58 -11.98 -12.84 15.53
CA GLY A 58 -12.39 -11.73 16.38
C GLY A 58 -12.11 -10.36 15.75
N TYR A 59 -12.51 -9.29 16.44
CA TYR A 59 -12.33 -7.90 16.00
C TYR A 59 -10.89 -7.48 15.66
N LEU A 60 -9.90 -8.28 16.05
CA LEU A 60 -8.49 -7.95 16.01
C LEU A 60 -7.76 -8.52 14.78
N ASN A 61 -8.14 -9.69 14.26
CA ASN A 61 -7.44 -10.29 13.11
C ASN A 61 -7.67 -9.56 11.79
N ILE A 62 -8.85 -8.96 11.57
CA ILE A 62 -9.16 -8.27 10.31
C ILE A 62 -8.22 -7.06 10.14
N ASN A 63 -7.96 -6.34 11.23
CA ASN A 63 -6.96 -5.28 11.28
C ASN A 63 -5.54 -5.83 11.06
N GLN A 64 -5.20 -6.99 11.61
CA GLN A 64 -3.87 -7.62 11.42
C GLN A 64 -3.64 -8.10 9.99
N LEU A 65 -4.62 -8.77 9.37
CA LEU A 65 -4.56 -9.21 7.97
C LEU A 65 -4.43 -8.01 7.01
N GLN A 66 -5.15 -6.94 7.31
CA GLN A 66 -5.08 -5.70 6.55
C GLN A 66 -3.71 -5.02 6.73
N ARG A 67 -3.08 -5.11 7.90
CA ARG A 67 -1.70 -4.61 8.13
C ARG A 67 -0.66 -5.43 7.35
N GLU A 68 -0.76 -6.75 7.37
CA GLU A 68 0.19 -7.61 6.64
C GLU A 68 0.08 -7.41 5.12
N THR A 69 -1.14 -7.35 4.58
CA THR A 69 -1.37 -7.13 3.15
C THR A 69 -0.95 -5.73 2.72
N ASN A 70 -1.30 -4.70 3.49
CA ASN A 70 -0.86 -3.34 3.20
C ASN A 70 0.67 -3.21 3.29
N ALA A 71 1.30 -3.81 4.31
CA ALA A 71 2.76 -3.82 4.42
C ALA A 71 3.41 -4.40 3.16
N GLN A 72 2.93 -5.53 2.62
CA GLN A 72 3.45 -6.11 1.38
C GLN A 72 3.27 -5.18 0.16
N LEU A 73 2.09 -4.58 -0.01
CA LEU A 73 1.82 -3.61 -1.09
C LEU A 73 2.73 -2.38 -0.97
N TYR A 74 3.04 -1.94 0.25
CA TYR A 74 3.99 -0.86 0.50
C TYR A 74 5.43 -1.26 0.20
N PHE A 75 5.90 -2.43 0.66
CA PHE A 75 7.24 -2.92 0.34
C PHE A 75 7.45 -3.03 -1.18
N LYS A 76 6.43 -3.48 -1.92
CA LYS A 76 6.46 -3.54 -3.39
C LYS A 76 6.57 -2.14 -4.02
N SER A 77 5.75 -1.19 -3.54
CA SER A 77 5.73 0.18 -4.04
C SER A 77 7.00 0.97 -3.68
N ALA A 78 7.54 0.78 -2.48
CA ALA A 78 8.80 1.36 -2.02
C ALA A 78 9.99 0.81 -2.83
N LYS A 79 10.03 -0.51 -3.06
CA LYS A 79 11.04 -1.15 -3.92
C LYS A 79 11.06 -0.57 -5.33
N ASN A 80 9.89 -0.31 -5.92
CA ASN A 80 9.80 0.31 -7.24
C ASN A 80 10.31 1.76 -7.25
N ARG A 81 10.00 2.55 -6.21
CA ARG A 81 10.49 3.93 -6.05
C ARG A 81 12.01 3.98 -5.90
N THR A 82 12.58 3.11 -5.07
CA THR A 82 14.03 3.02 -4.89
C THR A 82 14.75 2.58 -6.16
N LYS A 83 14.18 1.63 -6.92
CA LYS A 83 14.71 1.25 -8.25
C LYS A 83 14.70 2.44 -9.22
N PHE A 84 13.60 3.18 -9.28
CA PHE A 84 13.49 4.35 -10.15
C PHE A 84 14.49 5.44 -9.78
N LEU A 85 14.62 5.74 -8.48
CA LEU A 85 15.63 6.66 -7.95
C LEU A 85 17.05 6.23 -8.35
N PHE A 86 17.37 4.94 -8.24
CA PHE A 86 18.69 4.42 -8.63
C PHE A 86 18.96 4.62 -10.12
N ILE A 87 17.98 4.34 -10.99
CA ILE A 87 18.11 4.53 -12.45
C ILE A 87 18.33 6.01 -12.78
N VAL A 88 17.50 6.91 -12.22
CA VAL A 88 17.62 8.35 -12.47
C VAL A 88 18.95 8.90 -11.94
N GLY A 89 19.35 8.49 -10.73
CA GLY A 89 20.64 8.87 -10.15
C GLY A 89 21.82 8.39 -10.99
N PHE A 90 21.76 7.16 -11.50
CA PHE A 90 22.79 6.61 -12.38
C PHE A 90 22.91 7.36 -13.70
N ILE A 91 21.78 7.65 -14.36
CA ILE A 91 21.75 8.45 -15.60
C ILE A 91 22.33 9.85 -15.35
N THR A 92 21.95 10.48 -14.23
CA THR A 92 22.47 11.79 -13.84
C THR A 92 23.99 11.77 -13.65
N ALA A 93 24.51 10.75 -12.96
CA ALA A 93 25.94 10.58 -12.73
C ALA A 93 26.71 10.37 -14.04
N ILE A 94 26.16 9.59 -14.98
CA ILE A 94 26.73 9.44 -16.32
C ILE A 94 26.74 10.78 -17.05
N LEU A 95 25.63 11.52 -17.05
CA LEU A 95 25.53 12.79 -17.78
C LEU A 95 26.59 13.80 -17.29
N ILE A 96 26.78 13.90 -15.97
CA ILE A 96 27.79 14.77 -15.36
C ILE A 96 29.20 14.27 -15.69
N SER A 97 29.44 12.97 -15.63
CA SER A 97 30.75 12.38 -15.95
C SER A 97 31.13 12.59 -17.41
N VAL A 98 30.21 12.33 -18.34
CA VAL A 98 30.38 12.56 -19.78
C VAL A 98 30.56 14.05 -20.07
N GLY A 99 29.73 14.92 -19.48
CA GLY A 99 29.89 16.37 -19.61
C GLY A 99 31.25 16.86 -19.11
N SER A 100 31.79 16.26 -18.05
CA SER A 100 33.12 16.57 -17.52
C SER A 100 34.22 16.16 -18.50
N ILE A 101 34.13 14.95 -19.07
CA ILE A 101 35.07 14.47 -20.10
C ILE A 101 35.02 15.38 -21.33
N PHE A 102 33.83 15.75 -21.80
CA PHE A 102 33.67 16.62 -22.97
C PHE A 102 34.26 18.01 -22.73
N LYS A 103 34.19 18.50 -21.50
CA LYS A 103 34.82 19.76 -21.10
C LYS A 103 36.35 19.69 -21.15
N ILE A 104 36.93 18.56 -20.72
CA ILE A 104 38.38 18.30 -20.80
C ILE A 104 38.82 18.15 -22.26
N MET A 105 38.03 17.46 -23.08
CA MET A 105 38.30 17.26 -24.51
C MET A 105 38.01 18.50 -25.37
N HIS A 106 37.59 19.63 -24.78
CA HIS A 106 37.21 20.86 -25.48
C HIS A 106 36.13 20.68 -26.55
N PHE A 107 35.28 19.65 -26.40
CA PHE A 107 34.20 19.44 -27.36
C PHE A 107 33.14 20.55 -27.25
N PRO A 108 32.56 20.97 -28.40
CA PRO A 108 31.42 21.88 -28.36
C PRO A 108 30.26 21.24 -27.59
N PHE A 109 29.38 22.06 -27.02
CA PHE A 109 28.23 21.63 -26.19
C PHE A 109 28.55 21.06 -24.79
N ALA A 110 29.81 20.90 -24.39
CA ALA A 110 30.19 20.40 -23.07
C ALA A 110 29.52 21.16 -21.91
N GLY A 111 29.47 22.50 -22.00
CA GLY A 111 28.83 23.34 -20.97
C GLY A 111 27.33 23.07 -20.84
N ILE A 112 26.62 22.87 -21.96
CA ILE A 112 25.18 22.61 -21.98
C ILE A 112 24.87 21.24 -21.37
N ILE A 113 25.66 20.21 -21.70
CA ILE A 113 25.53 18.85 -21.14
C ILE A 113 25.80 18.86 -19.63
N MET A 114 26.80 19.62 -19.18
CA MET A 114 27.15 19.71 -17.77
C MET A 114 26.04 20.44 -16.98
N VAL A 115 25.55 21.58 -17.48
CA VAL A 115 24.47 22.34 -16.85
C VAL A 115 23.16 21.54 -16.81
N SER A 116 22.83 20.81 -17.88
CA SER A 116 21.64 19.95 -17.89
C SER A 116 21.76 18.78 -16.91
N GLY A 117 22.94 18.18 -16.77
CA GLY A 117 23.22 17.15 -15.77
C GLY A 117 23.01 17.65 -14.33
N PHE A 118 23.53 18.84 -14.02
CA PHE A 118 23.30 19.47 -12.71
C PHE A 118 21.84 19.90 -12.51
N ALA A 119 21.17 20.38 -13.55
CA ALA A 119 19.74 20.71 -13.48
C ALA A 119 18.90 19.46 -13.17
N ILE A 120 19.15 18.32 -13.83
CA ILE A 120 18.49 17.05 -13.54
C ILE A 120 18.77 16.60 -12.10
N LEU A 121 20.02 16.75 -11.64
CA LEU A 121 20.39 16.41 -10.27
C LEU A 121 19.57 17.21 -9.23
N ILE A 122 19.46 18.51 -9.43
CA ILE A 122 18.81 19.44 -8.49
C ILE A 122 17.28 19.35 -8.57
N PHE A 123 16.71 19.31 -9.78
CA PHE A 123 15.27 19.39 -9.97
C PHE A 123 14.55 18.04 -10.02
N ILE A 124 15.26 16.93 -10.27
CA ILE A 124 14.65 15.60 -10.39
C ILE A 124 15.19 14.68 -9.30
N THR A 125 16.49 14.42 -9.29
CA THR A 125 17.09 13.41 -8.41
C THR A 125 16.94 13.75 -6.93
N LEU A 126 17.20 15.01 -6.54
CA LEU A 126 17.08 15.48 -5.16
C LEU A 126 15.62 15.46 -4.64
N PRO A 127 14.63 16.06 -5.33
CA PRO A 127 13.24 16.01 -4.89
C PRO A 127 12.71 14.57 -4.80
N LEU A 128 13.08 13.72 -5.76
CA LEU A 128 12.71 12.31 -5.76
C LEU A 128 13.32 11.55 -4.58
N PHE A 129 14.57 11.86 -4.22
CA PHE A 129 15.25 11.30 -3.05
C PHE A 129 14.53 11.67 -1.76
N PHE A 130 14.29 12.96 -1.54
CA PHE A 130 13.61 13.43 -0.33
C PHE A 130 12.18 12.91 -0.25
N TYR A 131 11.45 12.88 -1.37
CA TYR A 131 10.10 12.34 -1.40
C TYR A 131 10.04 10.85 -1.08
N THR A 132 11.00 10.06 -1.61
CA THR A 132 11.11 8.63 -1.29
C THR A 132 11.40 8.44 0.20
N LYS A 133 12.38 9.19 0.76
CA LYS A 133 12.71 9.14 2.18
C LYS A 133 11.56 9.56 3.08
N TYR A 134 10.88 10.65 2.75
CA TYR A 134 9.72 11.13 3.51
C TYR A 134 8.61 10.08 3.55
N LYS A 135 8.30 9.46 2.41
CA LYS A 135 7.28 8.41 2.33
C LYS A 135 7.68 7.17 3.11
N ASP A 136 8.94 6.75 3.04
CA ASP A 136 9.46 5.63 3.83
C ASP A 136 9.36 5.90 5.35
N THR A 137 9.63 7.13 5.78
CA THR A 137 9.52 7.52 7.21
C THR A 137 8.08 7.53 7.72
N ILE A 138 7.13 8.08 6.95
CA ILE A 138 5.71 8.05 7.34
C ILE A 138 5.22 6.61 7.48
N ILE A 139 5.58 5.75 6.52
CA ILE A 139 5.13 4.35 6.51
C ILE A 139 5.66 3.59 7.73
N LYS A 140 6.94 3.80 8.09
CA LYS A 140 7.53 3.19 9.30
C LYS A 140 6.80 3.60 10.60
N TYR A 141 6.11 4.73 10.61
CA TYR A 141 5.35 5.20 11.77
C TYR A 141 3.91 4.66 11.81
N GLN A 142 3.40 4.12 10.69
CA GLN A 142 2.04 3.57 10.57
C GLN A 142 2.00 2.03 10.71
N SER A 143 3.15 1.36 10.54
CA SER A 143 3.38 -0.07 10.82
C SER A 143 3.78 -0.32 12.27
#